data_AF-R7YXF5-F1
#
_entry.id   AF-R7YXF5-F1
#
_cell.length_a   1.000
_cell.length_b   1.000
_cell.length_c   1.000
_cell.angle_alpha   90.00
_cell.angle_beta   90.00
_cell.angle_gamma   90.00
#
_symmetry.space_group_name_H-M   'P 1'
#
loop_
_entity.id
_entity.type
_entity.pdbx_description
1 polymer ?
#
loop_
_entity_poly.entity_id
_entity_poly.type
_entity_poly.pdbx_seq_one_letter_code
_entity_poly.pdbx_strand_id
1 'polypeptide(L)'
;MYIPDAAILVLTALTVRIAAQDVDYNDLPSQCQSVCAPVVELTQRCDQQHSSDDAGQLNCVCAANNATAVIPVCEACYAMFDPDGHDNGKLAFV
;
A
#
# COMPACT_ATOMS: atom_id res chain seq x y z
N MET A 1 15.67 29.32 31.79
CA MET A 1 15.14 28.95 33.11
C MET A 1 14.41 27.63 32.94
N TYR A 2 14.98 26.58 33.55
CA TYR A 2 14.50 25.21 33.84
C TYR A 2 13.59 24.43 32.86
N ILE A 3 14.08 23.24 32.47
CA ILE A 3 13.39 22.10 31.85
C ILE A 3 12.71 21.28 32.97
N PRO A 4 11.52 20.70 32.75
CA PRO A 4 11.16 19.47 33.42
C PRO A 4 10.89 18.34 32.42
N ASP A 5 11.35 17.16 32.81
CA ASP A 5 11.29 15.86 32.16
C ASP A 5 9.92 15.52 31.54
N ALA A 6 9.77 15.82 30.26
CA ALA A 6 8.85 15.12 29.39
C ALA A 6 9.52 15.00 28.03
N ALA A 7 10.26 13.90 27.85
CA ALA A 7 10.57 13.42 26.52
C ALA A 7 9.23 13.09 25.83
N ILE A 8 8.58 14.11 25.27
CA ILE A 8 7.45 13.92 24.37
C ILE A 8 8.07 13.43 23.07
N LEU A 9 8.31 12.12 23.02
CA LEU A 9 8.44 11.37 21.78
C LEU A 9 7.10 11.49 21.07
N VAL A 10 6.93 12.55 20.28
CA VAL A 10 5.84 12.63 19.31
C VAL A 10 6.17 11.59 18.24
N LEU A 11 5.78 10.34 18.46
CA LEU A 11 5.63 9.38 17.37
C LEU A 11 4.48 9.92 16.52
N THR A 12 4.81 10.75 15.54
CA THR A 12 3.90 11.01 14.43
C THR A 12 3.68 9.67 13.76
N ALA A 13 2.55 9.02 14.06
CA ALA A 13 2.05 7.94 13.23
C ALA A 13 1.83 8.55 11.86
N LEU A 14 2.77 8.31 10.94
CA LEU A 14 2.57 8.55 9.53
C LEU A 14 1.40 7.67 9.12
N THR A 15 0.21 8.23 9.12
CA THR A 15 -0.94 7.58 8.52
C THR A 15 -0.71 7.67 7.02
N VAL A 16 0.09 6.74 6.49
CA VAL A 16 0.20 6.53 5.05
C VAL A 16 -1.22 6.27 4.57
N ARG A 17 -1.74 7.20 3.77
CA ARG A 17 -3.03 7.03 3.11
C ARG A 17 -2.77 6.08 1.95
N ILE A 18 -2.88 4.79 2.26
CA ILE A 18 -2.90 3.75 1.25
C ILE A 18 -4.20 3.93 0.49
N ALA A 19 -4.13 4.52 -0.71
CA ALA A 19 -5.19 4.34 -1.68
C ALA A 19 -5.09 2.90 -2.18
N ALA A 20 -5.92 2.01 -1.62
CA ALA A 20 -6.07 0.65 -2.14
C ALA A 20 -6.81 0.75 -3.48
N GLN A 21 -6.07 1.03 -4.54
CA GLN A 21 -6.58 0.92 -5.89
C GLN A 21 -6.40 -0.52 -6.33
N ASP A 22 -7.27 -1.02 -7.18
CA ASP A 22 -7.24 -2.39 -7.66
C ASP A 22 -5.88 -2.67 -8.34
N VAL A 23 -5.02 -3.45 -7.67
CA VAL A 23 -3.71 -3.86 -8.21
C VAL A 23 -3.91 -5.18 -8.94
N ASP A 24 -3.91 -5.13 -10.26
CA ASP A 24 -3.94 -6.34 -11.10
C ASP A 24 -2.52 -6.83 -11.39
N TYR A 25 -2.38 -8.15 -11.53
CA TYR A 25 -1.09 -8.79 -11.82
C TYR A 25 -0.52 -8.33 -13.19
N ASN A 26 -1.40 -7.99 -14.13
CA ASN A 26 -1.01 -7.57 -15.48
C ASN A 26 -0.55 -6.10 -15.55
N ASP A 27 -0.93 -5.30 -14.55
CA ASP A 27 -0.52 -3.89 -14.45
C ASP A 27 0.89 -3.75 -13.85
N LEU A 28 1.48 -4.87 -13.40
CA LEU A 28 2.81 -4.90 -12.81
C LEU A 28 3.88 -5.25 -13.86
N PRO A 29 5.05 -4.58 -13.82
CA PRO A 29 6.21 -5.01 -14.58
C PRO A 29 6.55 -6.46 -14.21
N SER A 30 6.97 -7.26 -15.20
CA SER A 30 7.22 -8.70 -15.01
C SER A 30 8.26 -9.00 -13.93
N GLN A 31 9.16 -8.05 -13.68
CA GLN A 31 10.16 -8.09 -12.61
C GLN A 31 9.54 -7.96 -11.21
N CYS A 32 8.41 -7.26 -11.09
CA CYS A 32 7.72 -6.98 -9.84
C CYS A 32 6.55 -7.91 -9.56
N GLN A 33 6.07 -8.65 -10.56
CA GLN A 33 4.96 -9.59 -10.42
C GLN A 33 5.11 -10.56 -9.23
N SER A 34 6.29 -11.19 -9.09
CA SER A 34 6.56 -12.11 -7.95
C SER A 34 6.62 -11.37 -6.60
N VAL A 35 7.18 -10.16 -6.60
CA VAL A 35 7.32 -9.30 -5.42
C VAL A 35 5.95 -8.81 -4.93
N CYS A 36 5.08 -8.47 -5.87
CA CYS A 36 3.76 -7.89 -5.64
C CYS A 36 2.63 -8.93 -5.58
N ALA A 37 2.88 -10.21 -5.89
CA ALA A 37 1.87 -11.26 -5.80
C ALA A 37 1.11 -11.30 -4.47
N PRO A 38 1.75 -11.11 -3.29
CA PRO A 38 1.03 -11.04 -2.02
C PRO A 38 0.11 -9.82 -1.90
N VAL A 39 0.46 -8.70 -2.55
CA VAL A 39 -0.36 -7.48 -2.60
C VAL A 39 -1.57 -7.71 -3.49
N VAL A 40 -1.37 -8.30 -4.68
CA VAL A 40 -2.45 -8.67 -5.62
C VAL A 40 -3.43 -9.65 -4.98
N GLU A 41 -2.93 -10.68 -4.28
CA GLU A 41 -3.80 -11.63 -3.59
C GLU A 41 -4.60 -10.93 -2.47
N LEU A 42 -3.97 -10.04 -1.72
CA LEU A 42 -4.62 -9.28 -0.66
C LEU A 42 -5.72 -8.36 -1.23
N THR A 43 -5.43 -7.59 -2.28
CA THR A 43 -6.39 -6.69 -2.91
C THR A 43 -7.56 -7.46 -3.50
N GLN A 44 -7.32 -8.55 -4.24
CA GLN A 44 -8.38 -9.41 -4.78
C GLN A 44 -9.25 -10.04 -3.70
N ARG A 45 -8.64 -10.49 -2.59
CA ARG A 45 -9.41 -11.04 -1.47
C ARG A 45 -10.26 -10.00 -0.77
N CYS A 46 -9.77 -8.78 -0.65
CA CYS A 46 -10.52 -7.68 -0.04
C CYS A 46 -11.62 -7.18 -0.97
N ASP A 47 -11.35 -7.10 -2.27
CA ASP A 47 -12.33 -6.79 -3.30
C ASP A 47 -13.48 -7.79 -3.29
N GLN A 48 -13.19 -9.10 -3.31
CA GLN A 48 -14.23 -10.14 -3.23
C GLN A 48 -15.09 -10.05 -1.96
N GLN A 49 -14.51 -9.60 -0.84
CA GLN A 49 -15.24 -9.44 0.42
C GLN A 49 -16.05 -8.13 0.47
N HIS A 50 -15.64 -7.12 -0.29
CA HIS A 50 -16.16 -5.75 -0.24
C HIS A 50 -16.46 -5.19 -1.64
N SER A 51 -16.99 -6.03 -2.54
CA SER A 51 -17.08 -5.78 -3.99
C SER A 51 -17.86 -4.51 -4.40
N SER A 52 -18.63 -3.92 -3.48
CA SER A 52 -19.36 -2.66 -3.68
C SER A 52 -19.10 -1.61 -2.58
N ASP A 53 -18.12 -1.86 -1.72
CA ASP A 53 -17.80 -1.05 -0.54
C ASP A 53 -16.30 -0.71 -0.51
N ASP A 54 -15.92 0.31 -1.28
CA ASP A 54 -14.52 0.75 -1.41
C ASP A 54 -13.88 1.07 -0.04
N ALA A 55 -14.67 1.61 0.89
CA ALA A 55 -14.21 1.90 2.25
C ALA A 55 -13.86 0.62 3.03
N GLY A 56 -14.65 -0.44 2.89
CA GLY A 56 -14.40 -1.75 3.47
C GLY A 56 -13.25 -2.49 2.78
N GLN A 57 -13.13 -2.38 1.45
CA GLN A 57 -11.98 -2.90 0.71
C GLN A 57 -10.68 -2.26 1.22
N LEU A 58 -10.66 -0.93 1.31
CA LEU A 58 -9.50 -0.17 1.80
C LEU A 58 -9.18 -0.51 3.26
N ASN A 59 -10.20 -0.63 4.11
CA ASN A 59 -10.00 -1.06 5.49
C ASN A 59 -9.49 -2.50 5.60
N CYS A 60 -9.97 -3.42 4.74
CA CYS A 60 -9.52 -4.80 4.68
C CYS A 60 -8.03 -4.89 4.32
N VAL A 61 -7.59 -4.14 3.30
CA VAL A 61 -6.18 -4.05 2.92
C VAL A 61 -5.36 -3.44 4.05
N CYS A 62 -5.82 -2.33 4.64
CA CYS A 62 -5.12 -1.65 5.74
C CYS A 62 -5.02 -2.51 7.02
N ALA A 63 -6.02 -3.35 7.30
CA ALA A 63 -6.08 -4.19 8.48
C ALA A 63 -5.28 -5.50 8.33
N ALA A 64 -4.79 -5.82 7.14
CA ALA A 64 -4.03 -7.04 6.94
C ALA A 64 -2.64 -6.94 7.61
N ASN A 65 -2.32 -7.94 8.44
CA ASN A 65 -1.10 -7.94 9.27
C ASN A 65 0.21 -7.71 8.49
N ASN A 66 0.27 -8.16 7.24
CA ASN A 66 1.47 -8.05 6.41
C ASN A 66 1.44 -6.84 5.47
N ALA A 67 0.33 -6.11 5.36
CA ALA A 67 0.17 -5.00 4.42
C ALA A 67 1.27 -3.95 4.59
N THR A 68 1.58 -3.57 5.83
CA THR A 68 2.64 -2.60 6.15
C THR A 68 4.05 -3.04 5.78
N ALA A 69 4.27 -4.34 5.53
CA ALA A 69 5.56 -4.88 5.10
C ALA A 69 5.62 -5.15 3.60
N VAL A 70 4.57 -5.74 3.01
CA VAL A 70 4.59 -6.22 1.62
C VAL A 70 4.24 -5.13 0.61
N ILE A 71 3.37 -4.19 0.98
CA ILE A 71 2.98 -3.06 0.14
C ILE A 71 4.19 -2.17 -0.19
N PRO A 72 4.94 -1.60 0.77
CA PRO A 72 6.04 -0.70 0.43
C PRO A 72 7.15 -1.38 -0.37
N VAL A 73 7.30 -2.70 -0.26
CA VAL A 73 8.25 -3.48 -1.06
C VAL A 73 7.78 -3.61 -2.51
N CYS A 74 6.48 -3.84 -2.73
CA CYS A 74 5.88 -3.84 -4.07
C CYS A 74 6.00 -2.45 -4.72
N GLU A 75 5.66 -1.39 -4.00
CA GLU A 75 5.77 0.00 -4.45
C GLU A 75 7.19 0.37 -4.87
N ALA A 76 8.18 0.00 -4.04
CA ALA A 76 9.58 0.25 -4.35
C ALA A 76 10.01 -0.48 -5.63
N CYS A 77 9.51 -1.70 -5.86
CA CYS A 77 9.79 -2.42 -7.10
C CYS A 77 9.16 -1.69 -8.29
N TYR A 78 7.88 -1.32 -8.20
CA TYR A 78 7.17 -0.62 -9.26
C TYR A 78 7.88 0.68 -9.66
N ALA A 79 8.24 1.52 -8.67
CA ALA A 79 8.95 2.78 -8.89
C ALA A 79 10.34 2.63 -9.54
N MET A 80 10.97 1.45 -9.47
CA MET A 80 12.23 1.19 -10.16
C MET A 80 12.07 0.88 -11.65
N PHE A 81 10.92 0.32 -12.06
CA PHE A 81 10.70 -0.15 -13.43
C PHE A 81 9.69 0.69 -14.21
N ASP A 82 8.85 1.46 -13.52
CA ASP A 82 7.97 2.48 -14.08
C ASP A 82 8.12 3.80 -13.27
N PRO A 83 9.24 4.52 -13.43
CA PRO A 83 9.49 5.77 -12.72
C PRO A 83 8.67 6.94 -13.27
N ASP A 84 8.10 6.81 -14.47
CA ASP A 84 7.42 7.89 -15.16
C ASP A 84 5.92 7.90 -14.84
N GLY A 85 5.29 6.79 -14.44
CA GLY A 85 3.89 6.76 -13.98
C GLY A 85 2.88 7.30 -15.00
N HIS A 86 3.27 7.39 -16.27
CA HIS A 86 2.52 8.08 -17.33
C HIS A 86 1.48 7.20 -18.02
N ASP A 87 1.40 5.91 -17.69
CA ASP A 87 0.54 4.96 -18.39
C ASP A 87 -0.49 4.33 -17.45
N ASN A 88 -1.45 5.11 -16.96
CA ASN A 88 -2.73 4.62 -16.44
C ASN A 88 -2.64 3.49 -15.36
N GLY A 89 -1.48 3.29 -14.75
CA GLY A 89 -1.21 2.24 -13.80
C GLY A 89 -1.79 2.63 -12.45
N LYS A 90 -2.75 1.84 -11.96
CA LYS A 90 -3.50 2.10 -10.73
C LYS A 90 -2.65 2.05 -9.45
N LEU A 91 -1.34 1.88 -9.55
CA LEU A 91 -0.43 1.88 -8.42
C LEU A 91 0.00 3.32 -8.10
N ALA A 92 -0.93 4.09 -7.53
CA ALA A 92 -0.59 5.35 -6.86
C ALA A 92 -0.80 5.18 -5.35
N PHE A 93 0.24 4.66 -4.68
CA PHE A 93 0.39 4.68 -3.22
C PHE A 93 1.07 5.99 -2.79
N VAL A 94 0.36 7.11 -2.82
CA VAL A 94 0.83 8.36 -2.18
C VAL A 94 -0.29 9.05 -1.43
#